data_AF-A0A1S6GY27-F1
#
_entry.id   AF-A0A1S6GY27-F1
#
_cell.length_a   1.000
_cell.length_b   1.000
_cell.length_c   1.000
_cell.angle_alpha   90.00
_cell.angle_beta   90.00
_cell.angle_gamma   90.00
#
_symmetry.space_group_name_H-M   'P 1'
#
loop_
_entity.id
_entity.type
_entity.pdbx_description
1 polymer ?
#
loop_
_entity_poly.entity_id
_entity_poly.type
_entity_poly.pdbx_seq_one_letter_code
_entity_poly.pdbx_strand_id
1 'polypeptide(L)'
;MKKLLIIILILALLSPIIEGKLVNITKADFYIESRQAYRLEQGDGISFLKDNKEYVISVDEIGKSSVRLKSFGYKENGEKETFYSFVNELQSNKIDFERDNIYDMRVDLLEIEDNRTKVDLLFEALNEAKPQPNNETNANSKLKTGLIISISIVILGLLIYLILRKK
;
A
#
# COMPACT_ATOMS: atom_id res chain seq x y z
N MET A 1 -21.33 36.37 4.77
CA MET A 1 -21.03 35.46 3.65
C MET A 1 -19.53 35.20 3.45
N LYS A 2 -18.66 36.22 3.30
CA LYS A 2 -17.20 36.04 3.12
C LYS A 2 -16.52 35.19 4.20
N LYS A 3 -16.95 35.31 5.47
CA LYS A 3 -16.42 34.51 6.59
C LYS A 3 -16.80 33.02 6.53
N LEU A 4 -17.97 32.71 5.98
CA LEU A 4 -18.44 31.32 5.83
C LEU A 4 -17.61 30.60 4.76
N LEU A 5 -17.29 31.30 3.66
CA LEU A 5 -16.41 30.82 2.59
C LEU A 5 -15.00 30.49 3.10
N ILE A 6 -14.45 31.31 4.01
CA ILE A 6 -13.13 31.06 4.61
C ILE A 6 -13.15 29.79 5.48
N ILE A 7 -14.21 29.59 6.27
CA ILE A 7 -14.36 28.38 7.10
C ILE A 7 -14.50 27.12 6.22
N ILE A 8 -15.29 27.19 5.15
CA ILE A 8 -15.44 26.09 4.19
C ILE A 8 -14.11 25.77 3.50
N LEU A 9 -13.34 26.80 3.11
CA LEU A 9 -12.03 26.62 2.50
C LEU A 9 -11.03 25.98 3.46
N ILE A 10 -11.04 26.38 4.74
CA ILE A 10 -10.18 25.79 5.78
C ILE A 10 -10.57 24.33 6.02
N LEU A 11 -11.86 24.00 6.08
CA LEU A 11 -12.34 22.63 6.23
C LEU A 11 -11.99 21.74 5.03
N ALA A 12 -12.03 22.29 3.81
CA ALA A 12 -11.61 21.59 2.60
C ALA A 12 -10.09 21.33 2.58
N LEU A 13 -9.28 22.31 3.00
CA LEU A 13 -7.82 22.17 3.13
C LEU A 13 -7.39 21.24 4.27
N LEU A 14 -8.20 21.14 5.32
CA LEU A 14 -8.00 20.21 6.44
C LEU A 14 -8.58 18.82 6.19
N SER A 15 -9.29 18.62 5.07
CA SER A 15 -9.72 17.27 4.71
C SER A 15 -8.46 16.44 4.48
N PRO A 16 -8.24 15.36 5.25
CA PRO A 16 -7.14 14.47 4.96
C PRO A 16 -7.36 13.98 3.53
N ILE A 17 -6.38 14.18 2.66
CA ILE A 17 -6.28 13.42 1.42
C ILE A 17 -6.18 11.98 1.89
N ILE A 18 -7.30 11.25 1.84
CA ILE A 18 -7.35 9.82 2.18
C ILE A 18 -6.66 9.10 1.02
N GLU A 19 -5.33 9.23 0.93
CA GLU A 19 -4.53 8.26 0.22
C GLU A 19 -4.75 6.93 0.93
N GLY A 20 -5.27 5.95 0.19
CA GLY A 20 -5.68 4.64 0.68
C GLY A 20 -4.64 4.07 1.64
N LYS A 21 -4.94 4.14 2.92
CA LYS A 21 -4.06 3.68 3.98
C LYS A 21 -4.10 2.16 3.95
N LEU A 22 -2.94 1.53 3.73
CA LEU A 22 -2.79 0.09 3.92
C LEU A 22 -3.20 -0.23 5.36
N VAL A 23 -4.18 -1.11 5.51
CA VAL A 23 -4.84 -1.38 6.80
C VAL A 23 -3.95 -2.30 7.63
N ASN A 24 -3.55 -3.44 7.07
CA ASN A 24 -2.62 -4.37 7.67
C ASN A 24 -1.63 -4.95 6.64
N ILE A 25 -0.34 -5.00 7.00
CA ILE A 25 0.70 -5.63 6.17
C ILE A 25 1.28 -6.81 6.94
N THR A 26 0.99 -8.02 6.48
CA THR A 26 1.55 -9.26 7.02
C THR A 26 2.91 -9.54 6.39
N LYS A 27 3.93 -9.82 7.20
CA LYS A 27 5.23 -10.25 6.69
C LYS A 27 5.18 -11.72 6.29
N ALA A 28 5.38 -12.00 5.02
CA ALA A 28 5.49 -13.32 4.45
C ALA A 28 6.96 -13.73 4.30
N ASP A 29 7.26 -14.97 4.65
CA ASP A 29 8.59 -15.57 4.54
C ASP A 29 8.50 -16.77 3.59
N PHE A 30 8.69 -16.52 2.29
CA PHE A 30 8.65 -17.55 1.25
C PHE A 30 9.91 -18.43 1.21
N TYR A 31 10.86 -18.20 2.12
CA TYR A 31 12.04 -19.07 2.27
C TYR A 31 11.71 -20.34 3.06
N ILE A 32 10.81 -20.22 4.05
CA ILE A 32 10.39 -21.35 4.87
C ILE A 32 9.40 -22.22 4.09
N GLU A 33 8.39 -21.57 3.50
CA GLU A 33 7.38 -22.23 2.67
C GLU A 33 7.17 -21.41 1.39
N SER A 34 7.49 -22.00 0.24
CA SER A 34 7.36 -21.31 -1.05
C SER A 34 5.92 -20.96 -1.41
N ARG A 35 4.94 -21.59 -0.77
CA ARG A 35 3.51 -21.42 -1.04
C ARG A 35 2.72 -21.20 0.24
N GLN A 36 2.09 -20.03 0.38
CA GLN A 36 1.38 -19.61 1.59
C GLN A 36 0.04 -18.95 1.25
N ALA A 37 -1.00 -19.25 2.03
CA ALA A 37 -2.32 -18.69 1.87
C ALA A 37 -2.60 -17.61 2.92
N TYR A 38 -3.21 -16.50 2.50
CA TYR A 38 -3.62 -15.43 3.41
C TYR A 38 -5.06 -15.02 3.16
N ARG A 39 -5.78 -14.82 4.25
CA ARG A 39 -7.10 -14.19 4.27
C ARG A 39 -6.93 -12.69 4.48
N LEU A 40 -7.29 -11.89 3.49
CA LEU A 40 -7.03 -10.46 3.44
C LEU A 40 -8.32 -9.66 3.25
N GLU A 41 -8.40 -8.49 3.88
CA GLU A 41 -9.45 -7.50 3.63
C GLU A 41 -9.00 -6.47 2.59
N GLN A 42 -9.93 -5.64 2.11
CA GLN A 42 -9.56 -4.52 1.24
C GLN A 42 -8.61 -3.56 1.97
N GLY A 43 -7.48 -3.25 1.34
CA GLY A 43 -6.41 -2.44 1.91
C GLY A 43 -5.35 -3.23 2.68
N ASP A 44 -5.57 -4.51 2.95
CA ASP A 44 -4.54 -5.39 3.51
C ASP A 44 -3.55 -5.83 2.44
N GLY A 45 -2.41 -6.34 2.87
CA GLY A 45 -1.42 -6.90 1.97
C GLY A 45 -0.40 -7.76 2.68
N ILE A 46 0.48 -8.33 1.87
CA ILE A 46 1.66 -9.03 2.33
C ILE A 46 2.91 -8.24 1.92
N SER A 47 3.95 -8.28 2.76
CA SER A 47 5.29 -7.86 2.37
C SER A 47 6.29 -8.99 2.54
N PHE A 48 7.27 -9.05 1.65
CA PHE A 48 8.32 -10.05 1.70
C PHE A 48 9.63 -9.45 1.20
N LEU A 49 10.74 -10.08 1.57
CA LEU A 49 12.09 -9.65 1.21
C LEU A 49 12.65 -10.54 0.11
N LYS A 50 13.12 -9.94 -0.98
CA LYS A 50 13.92 -10.58 -2.03
C LYS A 50 15.09 -9.65 -2.35
N ASP A 51 16.32 -10.16 -2.36
CA ASP A 51 17.54 -9.40 -2.70
C ASP A 51 17.68 -8.05 -1.94
N ASN A 52 17.49 -8.06 -0.61
CA ASN A 52 17.48 -6.87 0.25
C ASN A 52 16.44 -5.80 -0.08
N LYS A 53 15.48 -6.09 -0.96
CA LYS A 53 14.38 -5.19 -1.29
C LYS A 53 13.08 -5.72 -0.71
N GLU A 54 12.28 -4.82 -0.16
CA GLU A 54 10.93 -5.12 0.29
C GLU A 54 9.97 -4.94 -0.89
N TYR A 55 9.22 -5.99 -1.15
CA TYR A 55 8.12 -6.04 -2.10
C TYR A 55 6.81 -6.15 -1.33
N VAL A 56 5.74 -5.60 -1.91
CA VAL A 56 4.42 -5.61 -1.29
C VAL A 56 3.39 -5.94 -2.35
N ILE A 57 2.45 -6.82 -2.00
CA ILE A 57 1.21 -7.01 -2.75
C ILE A 57 0.06 -6.71 -1.79
N SER A 58 -0.85 -5.85 -2.21
CA SER A 58 -2.03 -5.45 -1.42
C SER A 58 -3.32 -5.63 -2.21
N VAL A 59 -4.40 -5.89 -1.49
CA VAL A 59 -5.76 -5.96 -2.03
C VAL A 59 -6.27 -4.53 -2.18
N ASP A 60 -6.42 -4.09 -3.42
CA ASP A 60 -6.93 -2.75 -3.72
C ASP A 60 -8.46 -2.73 -3.79
N GLU A 61 -9.06 -3.77 -4.37
CA GLU A 61 -10.52 -3.92 -4.49
C GLU A 61 -10.92 -5.40 -4.55
N ILE A 62 -11.94 -5.78 -3.78
CA ILE A 62 -12.58 -7.11 -3.83
C ILE A 62 -13.87 -7.00 -4.63
N GLY A 63 -13.84 -7.49 -5.87
CA GLY A 63 -14.99 -7.53 -6.77
C GLY A 63 -15.88 -8.76 -6.54
N LYS A 64 -16.84 -8.97 -7.45
CA LYS A 64 -17.76 -10.12 -7.36
C LYS A 64 -17.08 -11.46 -7.68
N SER A 65 -16.16 -11.46 -8.65
CA SER A 65 -15.51 -12.67 -9.16
C SER A 65 -14.01 -12.47 -9.42
N SER A 66 -13.47 -11.34 -8.97
CA SER A 66 -12.09 -10.96 -9.22
C SER A 66 -11.61 -10.02 -8.13
N VAL A 67 -10.32 -10.04 -7.86
CA VAL A 67 -9.66 -9.13 -6.94
C VAL A 67 -8.63 -8.30 -7.70
N ARG A 68 -8.66 -6.98 -7.50
CA ARG A 68 -7.61 -6.09 -7.98
C ARG A 68 -6.52 -6.03 -6.94
N LEU A 69 -5.31 -6.35 -7.36
CA LEU A 69 -4.10 -6.27 -6.56
C LEU A 69 -3.33 -5.01 -6.94
N LYS A 70 -2.76 -4.36 -5.93
CA LYS A 70 -1.79 -3.28 -6.07
C LYS A 70 -0.46 -3.78 -5.54
N SER A 71 0.55 -3.78 -6.41
CA SER A 71 1.87 -4.31 -6.12
C SER A 71 2.94 -3.23 -6.21
N PHE A 72 3.96 -3.33 -5.36
CA PHE A 72 5.15 -2.49 -5.42
C PHE A 72 6.37 -3.32 -5.84
N GLY A 73 6.99 -2.91 -6.95
CA GLY A 73 8.24 -3.47 -7.49
C GLY A 73 9.31 -2.40 -7.69
N TYR A 74 10.37 -2.75 -8.42
CA TYR A 74 11.51 -1.86 -8.67
C TYR A 74 11.92 -1.92 -10.13
N LYS A 75 12.20 -0.77 -10.73
CA LYS A 75 12.83 -0.71 -12.06
C LYS A 75 14.32 -1.05 -11.97
N GLU A 76 14.96 -1.27 -13.11
CA GLU A 76 16.41 -1.50 -13.22
C GLU A 76 17.25 -0.39 -12.56
N ASN A 77 16.78 0.87 -12.61
CA ASN A 77 17.44 2.01 -11.97
C ASN A 77 17.23 2.09 -10.43
N GLY A 78 16.51 1.12 -9.85
CA GLY A 78 16.20 1.05 -8.42
C GLY A 78 15.01 1.90 -7.98
N GLU A 79 14.33 2.60 -8.89
CA GLU A 79 13.13 3.37 -8.56
C GLU A 79 11.94 2.44 -8.26
N LYS A 80 11.18 2.77 -7.21
CA LYS A 80 9.95 2.06 -6.87
C LYS A 80 8.89 2.30 -7.93
N GLU A 81 8.24 1.23 -8.35
CA GLU A 81 7.11 1.27 -9.27
C GLU A 81 5.88 0.63 -8.63
N THR A 82 4.72 1.24 -8.85
CA THR A 82 3.43 0.66 -8.48
C THR A 82 2.73 0.18 -9.72
N PHE A 83 2.19 -1.02 -9.68
CA PHE A 83 1.36 -1.54 -10.77
C PHE A 83 0.15 -2.29 -10.20
N TYR A 84 -0.86 -2.42 -11.05
CA TYR A 84 -2.12 -3.07 -10.72
C TYR A 84 -2.30 -4.30 -11.59
N SER A 85 -2.85 -5.33 -10.99
CA SER A 85 -3.13 -6.59 -11.68
C SER A 85 -4.40 -7.20 -11.12
N PHE A 86 -4.97 -8.17 -11.84
CA PHE A 86 -6.23 -8.80 -11.47
C PHE A 86 -6.04 -10.30 -11.34
N VAL A 87 -6.71 -10.88 -10.35
CA VAL A 87 -6.80 -12.33 -10.17
C VAL A 87 -8.26 -12.74 -10.10
N ASN A 88 -8.62 -13.87 -10.71
CA ASN A 88 -9.94 -14.46 -10.67
C ASN A 88 -9.83 -16.00 -10.63
N GLU A 89 -10.95 -16.70 -10.50
CA GLU A 89 -10.99 -18.17 -10.37
C GLU A 89 -10.40 -18.92 -11.58
N LEU A 90 -10.43 -18.31 -12.77
CA LEU A 90 -9.96 -18.92 -14.02
C LEU A 90 -8.52 -18.52 -14.36
N GLN A 91 -8.01 -17.45 -13.75
CA GLN A 91 -6.77 -16.83 -14.13
C GLN A 91 -5.92 -16.48 -12.92
N SER A 92 -4.87 -17.27 -12.75
CA SER A 92 -3.71 -16.95 -11.92
C SER A 92 -3.01 -15.70 -12.40
N ASN A 93 -2.54 -14.91 -11.46
CA ASN A 93 -1.78 -13.71 -11.73
C ASN A 93 -0.29 -14.00 -11.52
N LYS A 94 0.54 -13.77 -12.53
CA LYS A 94 1.99 -13.89 -12.42
C LYS A 94 2.59 -12.49 -12.40
N ILE A 95 3.39 -12.23 -11.36
CA ILE A 95 3.95 -10.94 -11.07
C ILE A 95 5.45 -11.01 -11.31
N ASP A 96 5.93 -10.10 -12.15
CA ASP A 96 7.33 -9.76 -12.37
C ASP A 96 7.52 -8.38 -11.75
N PHE A 97 8.25 -8.32 -10.63
CA PHE A 97 8.43 -7.07 -9.90
C PHE A 97 9.57 -6.22 -10.45
N GLU A 98 10.46 -6.79 -11.26
CA GLU A 98 11.67 -6.16 -11.77
C GLU A 98 11.55 -5.78 -13.27
N ARG A 99 10.45 -6.18 -13.93
CA ARG A 99 10.13 -5.94 -15.35
C ARG A 99 11.16 -6.54 -16.30
N ASP A 100 11.85 -7.61 -15.89
CA ASP A 100 12.89 -8.28 -16.67
C ASP A 100 12.34 -9.47 -17.49
N ASN A 101 11.02 -9.66 -17.50
CA ASN A 101 10.27 -10.78 -18.07
C ASN A 101 10.44 -12.11 -17.32
N ILE A 102 10.92 -12.07 -16.07
CA ILE A 102 11.01 -13.23 -15.20
C ILE A 102 9.95 -13.07 -14.11
N TYR A 103 8.99 -14.01 -14.06
CA TYR A 103 7.96 -13.99 -13.04
C TYR A 103 8.53 -14.45 -11.69
N ASP A 104 8.35 -13.62 -10.67
CA ASP A 104 8.82 -13.87 -9.30
C ASP A 104 7.77 -14.58 -8.45
N MET A 105 6.50 -14.26 -8.69
CA MET A 105 5.40 -14.69 -7.84
C MET A 105 4.17 -15.04 -8.65
N ARG A 106 3.48 -16.10 -8.23
CA ARG A 106 2.13 -16.42 -8.67
C ARG A 106 1.16 -16.12 -7.53
N VAL A 107 0.03 -15.53 -7.88
CA VAL A 107 -1.11 -15.31 -6.98
C VAL A 107 -2.33 -15.98 -7.57
N ASP A 108 -2.92 -16.89 -6.81
CA ASP A 108 -4.17 -17.57 -7.14
C ASP A 108 -5.29 -17.10 -6.21
N LEU A 109 -6.49 -16.95 -6.77
CA LEU A 109 -7.70 -16.72 -5.99
C LEU A 109 -8.24 -18.06 -5.49
N LEU A 110 -8.38 -18.21 -4.17
CA LEU A 110 -8.99 -19.39 -3.57
C LEU A 110 -10.49 -19.19 -3.36
N GLU A 111 -10.86 -18.10 -2.68
CA GLU A 111 -12.25 -17.82 -2.30
C GLU A 111 -12.45 -16.31 -2.13
N ILE A 112 -13.62 -15.81 -2.55
CA ILE A 112 -14.12 -14.49 -2.14
C ILE A 112 -15.29 -14.75 -1.20
N GLU A 113 -15.25 -14.18 0.01
CA GLU A 113 -16.35 -14.30 0.97
C GLU A 113 -17.65 -13.72 0.37
N ASP A 114 -18.81 -14.32 0.63
CA ASP A 114 -20.10 -13.94 0.04
C ASP A 114 -20.43 -12.44 0.19
N ASN A 115 -20.05 -11.86 1.34
CA ASN A 115 -20.27 -10.44 1.66
C ASN A 115 -19.22 -9.50 1.01
N ARG A 116 -18.21 -10.06 0.34
CA ARG A 116 -17.08 -9.38 -0.33
C ARG A 116 -16.21 -8.55 0.61
N THR A 117 -16.14 -8.92 1.89
CA THR A 117 -15.25 -8.25 2.85
C THR A 117 -13.86 -8.87 2.90
N LYS A 118 -13.76 -10.16 2.60
CA LYS A 118 -12.51 -10.92 2.66
C LYS A 118 -12.27 -11.72 1.40
N VAL A 119 -10.99 -11.94 1.12
CA VAL A 119 -10.50 -12.81 0.06
C VAL A 119 -9.41 -13.73 0.60
N ASP A 120 -9.46 -14.99 0.19
CA ASP A 120 -8.36 -15.93 0.38
C ASP A 120 -7.51 -15.98 -0.88
N LEU A 121 -6.26 -15.57 -0.74
CA LEU A 121 -5.28 -15.56 -1.81
C LEU A 121 -4.13 -16.51 -1.47
N LEU A 122 -3.70 -17.26 -2.47
CA LEU A 122 -2.56 -18.15 -2.39
C LEU A 122 -1.39 -17.56 -3.15
N PHE A 123 -0.27 -17.38 -2.45
CA PHE A 123 0.95 -16.81 -3.00
C PHE A 123 1.98 -17.92 -3.13
N GLU A 124 2.62 -17.99 -4.29
CA GLU A 124 3.68 -18.96 -4.58
C GLU A 124 4.90 -18.21 -5.15
N ALA A 125 6.03 -18.32 -4.47
CA ALA A 125 7.32 -17.83 -4.98
C ALA A 125 7.81 -18.79 -6.07
N LEU A 126 8.10 -18.24 -7.26
CA LEU A 126 8.48 -19.02 -8.44
C LEU A 126 9.99 -19.11 -8.63
N ASN A 127 10.74 -18.11 -8.18
CA ASN A 127 12.20 -18.12 -8.17
C ASN A 127 12.70 -18.04 -6.72
N GLU A 128 13.52 -19.03 -6.35
CA GLU A 128 14.01 -19.25 -4.99
C GLU A 128 14.69 -18.00 -4.44
N ALA A 129 14.17 -17.53 -3.32
CA ALA A 129 14.79 -16.47 -2.55
C ALA A 129 15.97 -17.07 -1.74
N LYS A 130 17.12 -16.37 -1.64
CA LYS A 130 18.21 -16.67 -0.66
C LYS A 130 18.18 -15.82 0.63
N PRO A 131 18.43 -16.39 1.83
CA PRO A 131 18.23 -15.68 3.09
C PRO A 131 19.14 -14.45 3.21
N GLN A 132 18.59 -13.33 3.69
CA GLN A 132 19.38 -12.20 4.16
C GLN A 132 18.99 -11.76 5.58
N PRO A 133 19.99 -11.32 6.37
CA PRO A 133 19.82 -11.08 7.80
C PRO A 133 18.94 -9.86 8.05
N ASN A 134 18.16 -9.96 9.12
CA ASN A 134 17.32 -8.91 9.67
C ASN A 134 18.12 -7.61 9.89
N ASN A 135 18.06 -6.70 8.94
CA ASN A 135 18.45 -5.31 9.17
C ASN A 135 17.17 -4.51 9.40
N GLU A 136 16.87 -4.32 10.69
CA GLU A 136 15.94 -3.28 11.12
C GLU A 136 16.49 -1.94 10.66
N THR A 137 15.84 -1.29 9.69
CA THR A 137 16.06 0.15 9.48
C THR A 137 14.83 0.80 8.91
N ASN A 138 13.90 1.23 9.77
CA ASN A 138 12.84 2.17 9.37
C ASN A 138 12.47 3.10 10.53
N ALA A 139 13.41 3.97 10.92
CA ALA A 139 13.16 5.06 11.87
C ALA A 139 12.81 6.41 11.18
N ASN A 140 12.80 6.49 9.85
CA ASN A 140 12.80 7.77 9.13
C ASN A 140 11.44 8.26 8.62
N SER A 141 10.37 7.46 8.69
CA SER A 141 9.04 7.86 8.18
C SER A 141 8.23 8.66 9.20
N LYS A 142 8.22 8.26 10.48
CA LYS A 142 7.43 8.94 11.53
C LYS A 142 7.87 10.39 11.78
N LEU A 143 9.17 10.68 11.69
CA LEU A 143 9.71 12.04 11.85
C LEU A 143 9.25 12.99 10.73
N LYS A 144 9.18 12.50 9.48
CA LYS A 144 8.71 13.31 8.34
C LYS A 144 7.22 13.64 8.46
N THR A 145 6.38 12.68 8.86
CA THR A 145 4.94 12.90 9.02
C THR A 145 4.63 13.89 10.15
N GLY A 146 5.30 13.78 11.29
CA GLY A 146 5.12 14.72 12.42
C GLY A 146 5.53 16.16 12.11
N LEU A 147 6.59 16.34 11.31
CA LEU A 147 7.09 17.64 10.90
C LEU A 147 6.14 18.35 9.91
N ILE A 148 5.54 17.61 8.96
CA ILE A 148 4.54 18.15 8.03
C ILE A 148 3.29 18.65 8.78
N ILE A 149 2.75 17.83 9.69
CA ILE A 149 1.58 18.21 10.50
C ILE A 149 1.85 19.48 11.31
N SER A 150 3.03 19.58 11.92
CA SER A 150 3.40 20.74 12.75
C SER A 150 3.48 22.03 11.93
N ILE A 151 4.07 21.97 10.73
CA ILE A 151 4.15 23.12 9.80
C ILE A 151 2.74 23.56 9.37
N SER A 152 1.85 22.62 9.05
CA SER A 152 0.47 22.92 8.64
C SER A 152 -0.32 23.65 9.72
N ILE A 153 -0.19 23.26 11.00
CA ILE A 153 -0.86 23.94 12.13
C ILE A 153 -0.36 25.38 12.28
N VAL A 154 0.96 25.60 12.17
CA VAL A 154 1.55 26.95 12.29
C VAL A 154 1.06 27.87 11.18
N ILE A 155 1.04 27.40 9.93
CA ILE A 155 0.55 28.17 8.78
C ILE A 155 -0.93 28.52 8.95
N LEU A 156 -1.75 27.56 9.41
CA LEU A 156 -3.17 27.79 9.63
C LEU A 156 -3.42 28.82 10.74
N GLY A 157 -2.68 28.74 11.84
CA GLY A 157 -2.74 29.72 12.93
C GLY A 157 -2.36 31.14 12.45
N LEU A 158 -1.32 31.24 11.62
CA LEU A 158 -0.89 32.51 11.01
C LEU A 158 -1.95 33.10 10.08
N LEU A 159 -2.59 32.28 9.25
CA LEU A 159 -3.68 32.71 8.38
C LEU A 159 -4.89 33.21 9.19
N ILE A 160 -5.29 32.48 10.24
CA ILE A 160 -6.37 32.91 11.15
C ILE A 160 -6.02 34.24 11.82
N TYR A 161 -4.80 34.38 12.35
CA TYR A 161 -4.33 35.60 12.97
C TYR A 161 -4.35 36.80 12.00
N LEU A 162 -3.87 36.64 10.77
CA LEU A 162 -3.85 37.70 9.76
C LEU A 162 -5.26 38.13 9.34
N ILE A 163 -6.21 37.19 9.26
CA ILE A 163 -7.62 37.48 8.94
C ILE A 163 -8.30 38.23 10.10
N LEU A 164 -7.99 37.86 11.35
CA LEU A 164 -8.54 38.54 12.53
C LEU A 164 -7.92 39.92 12.77
N ARG A 165 -6.63 40.11 12.49
CA ARG A 165 -5.90 41.38 12.68
C ARG A 165 -6.33 42.48 11.69
N LYS A 166 -6.88 42.13 10.52
CA LYS A 166 -7.41 43.09 9.54
C LYS A 166 -8.82 43.62 9.88
N LYS A 167 -9.37 43.25 11.04
CA LYS A 167 -10.57 43.84 11.65
C LYS A 167 -10.17 44.69 12.84
#